data_AF-A0A813CI55-F1
#
_entry.id   AF-A0A813CI55-F1
#
_cell.length_a   1.000
_cell.length_b   1.000
_cell.length_c   1.000
_cell.angle_alpha   90.00
_cell.angle_beta   90.00
_cell.angle_gamma   90.00
#
_symmetry.space_group_name_H-M   'P 1'
#
loop_
_entity.id
_entity.type
_entity.pdbx_description
1 polymer ?
#
loop_
_entity_poly.entity_id
_entity_poly.type
_entity_poly.pdbx_seq_one_letter_code
_entity_poly.pdbx_strand_id
1 'polypeptide(L)'
;MSYCESLQGICLPSGLQTLELGGSFNQSLLGIRLPAKLQTLVFGDSFNQSLKAVQLPPGLKTLTFGRDFNRCLEGVVLPSNLKELTFGDDFNQSLEGVQLPSNLQTLSFGHSFNQCLEGVCLPTSLLSLQLGYKFNRSWKSGGLPGGLQALTCGFDFYQSLESVQVPENLQSLTFCSEFAPSFEGVALPNVLFKFSCRDIRVSVHS
;
A
#
# COMPACT_ATOMS: atom_id res chain seq x y z
N MET A 1 32.00 0.95 -6.14
CA MET A 1 30.69 0.48 -6.65
C MET A 1 30.07 1.66 -7.37
N SER A 2 29.93 1.62 -8.70
CA SER A 2 29.37 2.75 -9.45
C SER A 2 27.87 2.81 -9.18
N TYR A 3 27.45 3.81 -8.42
CA TYR A 3 26.05 4.14 -8.26
C TYR A 3 25.51 4.52 -9.65
N CYS A 4 24.47 3.84 -10.12
CA CYS A 4 23.79 4.24 -11.35
C CYS A 4 23.05 5.54 -11.02
N GLU A 5 23.66 6.67 -11.35
CA GLU A 5 23.09 8.00 -11.08
C GLU A 5 22.02 8.37 -12.11
N SER A 6 21.91 7.66 -13.24
CA SER A 6 20.91 7.92 -14.28
C SER A 6 20.69 6.70 -15.18
N LEU A 7 19.45 6.52 -15.66
CA LEU A 7 19.11 5.55 -16.71
C LEU A 7 19.13 6.15 -18.13
N GLN A 8 19.41 7.46 -18.27
CA GLN A 8 19.45 8.09 -19.58
C GLN A 8 20.55 7.48 -20.45
N GLY A 9 20.20 7.16 -21.71
CA GLY A 9 21.12 6.50 -22.64
C GLY A 9 21.38 5.02 -22.35
N ILE A 10 20.80 4.45 -21.29
CA ILE A 10 20.92 3.02 -20.99
C ILE A 10 19.87 2.23 -21.76
N CYS A 11 20.31 1.29 -22.59
CA CYS A 11 19.44 0.30 -23.21
C CYS A 11 19.26 -0.88 -22.25
N LEU A 12 18.11 -0.92 -21.56
CA LEU A 12 17.76 -2.04 -20.70
C LEU A 12 17.50 -3.31 -21.54
N PRO A 13 17.96 -4.50 -21.12
CA PRO A 13 17.75 -5.74 -21.86
C PRO A 13 16.25 -6.05 -22.02
N SER A 14 15.83 -6.47 -23.22
CA SER A 14 14.42 -6.78 -23.53
C SER A 14 13.86 -7.97 -22.72
N GLY A 15 14.75 -8.84 -22.22
CA GLY A 15 14.41 -9.97 -21.36
C GLY A 15 14.32 -9.64 -19.86
N LEU A 16 14.64 -8.40 -19.45
CA LEU A 16 14.68 -8.01 -18.04
C LEU A 16 13.28 -8.12 -17.40
N GLN A 17 13.19 -8.88 -16.31
CA GLN A 17 11.95 -9.10 -15.56
C GLN A 17 11.90 -8.33 -14.24
N THR A 18 13.06 -8.05 -13.65
CA THR A 18 13.19 -7.31 -12.40
C THR A 18 14.17 -6.16 -12.60
N LEU A 19 13.77 -4.98 -12.17
CA LEU A 19 14.60 -3.78 -12.13
C LEU A 19 14.57 -3.22 -10.72
N GLU A 20 15.72 -3.28 -10.04
CA GLU A 20 15.93 -2.67 -8.74
C GLU A 20 16.85 -1.46 -8.92
N LEU A 21 16.36 -0.30 -8.53
CA LEU A 21 17.11 0.95 -8.61
C LEU A 21 17.78 1.19 -7.26
N GLY A 22 19.08 1.47 -7.29
CA GLY A 22 19.90 1.54 -6.06
C GLY A 22 19.42 2.61 -5.08
N GLY A 23 19.84 2.49 -3.82
CA GLY A 23 19.39 3.34 -2.71
C GLY A 23 19.49 4.85 -2.97
N SER A 24 20.50 5.30 -3.71
CA SER A 24 20.70 6.72 -4.04
C SER A 24 20.07 7.18 -5.37
N PHE A 25 19.39 6.30 -6.10
CA PHE A 25 18.77 6.65 -7.37
C PHE A 25 17.58 7.58 -7.17
N ASN A 26 17.65 8.79 -7.71
CA ASN A 26 16.58 9.80 -7.60
C ASN A 26 16.37 10.57 -8.91
N GLN A 27 16.59 9.92 -10.05
CA GLN A 27 16.33 10.53 -11.36
C GLN A 27 14.95 10.18 -11.89
N SER A 28 14.39 11.10 -12.68
CA SER A 28 13.09 10.88 -13.33
C SER A 28 13.16 9.74 -14.34
N LEU A 29 12.12 8.91 -14.37
CA LEU A 29 11.93 7.89 -15.40
C LEU A 29 11.24 8.42 -16.66
N LEU A 30 10.95 9.73 -16.74
CA LEU A 30 10.30 10.32 -17.91
C LEU A 30 11.18 10.13 -19.16
N GLY A 31 10.59 9.54 -20.20
CA GLY A 31 11.30 9.21 -21.45
C GLY A 31 12.16 7.95 -21.41
N ILE A 32 12.28 7.29 -20.25
CA ILE A 32 12.98 6.00 -20.14
C ILE A 32 12.08 4.88 -20.66
N ARG A 33 12.62 4.06 -21.58
CA ARG A 33 11.92 2.88 -22.11
C ARG A 33 12.13 1.69 -21.19
N LEU A 34 11.18 1.42 -20.31
CA LEU A 34 11.18 0.24 -19.46
C LEU A 34 10.88 -1.03 -20.31
N PRO A 35 11.57 -2.16 -20.07
CA PRO A 35 11.38 -3.39 -20.83
C PRO A 35 9.95 -3.93 -20.74
N ALA A 36 9.38 -4.38 -21.86
CA ALA A 36 8.00 -4.88 -21.90
C ALA A 36 7.76 -6.13 -21.05
N LYS A 37 8.82 -6.92 -20.78
CA LYS A 37 8.78 -8.12 -19.93
C LYS A 37 9.01 -7.84 -18.44
N LEU A 38 9.18 -6.57 -18.06
CA LEU A 38 9.39 -6.19 -16.67
C LEU A 38 8.13 -6.51 -15.85
N GLN A 39 8.32 -7.28 -14.78
CA GLN A 39 7.29 -7.72 -13.85
C GLN A 39 7.45 -7.07 -12.47
N THR A 40 8.67 -6.72 -12.09
CA THR A 40 8.97 -6.14 -10.78
C THR A 40 9.82 -4.88 -10.95
N LEU A 41 9.36 -3.78 -10.35
CA LEU A 41 10.08 -2.51 -10.27
C LEU A 41 10.19 -2.10 -8.80
N VAL A 42 11.43 -2.01 -8.31
CA VAL A 42 11.74 -1.59 -6.93
C VAL A 42 12.59 -0.34 -6.98
N PHE A 43 12.12 0.71 -6.32
CA PHE A 43 12.90 1.92 -6.10
C PHE A 43 13.65 1.84 -4.77
N GLY A 44 14.92 2.25 -4.79
CA GLY A 44 15.72 2.41 -3.58
C GLY A 44 15.27 3.62 -2.74
N ASP A 45 15.86 3.71 -1.54
CA ASP A 45 15.47 4.65 -0.48
C ASP A 45 15.23 6.09 -0.95
N SER A 46 16.13 6.68 -1.74
CA SER A 46 16.11 8.11 -2.08
C SER A 46 15.22 8.50 -3.27
N PHE A 47 14.53 7.55 -3.91
CA PHE A 47 13.69 7.88 -5.06
C PHE A 47 12.47 8.71 -4.65
N ASN A 48 12.39 9.95 -5.13
CA ASN A 48 11.27 10.85 -4.84
C ASN A 48 10.88 11.70 -6.06
N GLN A 49 10.85 11.06 -7.23
CA GLN A 49 10.43 11.68 -8.50
C GLN A 49 8.99 11.31 -8.85
N SER A 50 8.30 12.18 -9.57
CA SER A 50 6.93 11.89 -10.04
C SER A 50 6.94 10.80 -11.11
N LEU A 51 5.93 9.91 -11.07
CA LEU A 51 5.66 8.95 -12.14
C LEU A 51 4.64 9.47 -13.18
N LYS A 52 4.24 10.74 -13.10
CA LYS A 52 3.32 11.33 -14.08
C LYS A 52 3.95 11.27 -15.47
N ALA A 53 3.19 10.77 -16.45
CA ALA A 53 3.63 10.53 -17.82
C ALA A 53 4.77 9.49 -18.00
N VAL A 54 5.14 8.74 -16.95
CA VAL A 54 6.03 7.58 -17.09
C VAL A 54 5.23 6.40 -17.63
N GLN A 55 5.75 5.75 -18.67
CA GLN A 55 5.13 4.55 -19.23
C GLN A 55 5.60 3.32 -18.45
N LEU A 56 4.78 2.90 -17.47
CA LEU A 56 5.00 1.65 -16.75
C LEU A 56 4.66 0.45 -17.66
N PRO A 57 5.46 -0.64 -17.65
CA PRO A 57 5.22 -1.80 -18.50
C PRO A 57 3.86 -2.46 -18.21
N PRO A 58 3.10 -2.88 -19.25
CA PRO A 58 1.78 -3.48 -19.05
C PRO A 58 1.83 -4.82 -18.31
N GLY A 59 2.99 -5.50 -18.30
CA GLY A 59 3.22 -6.76 -17.58
C GLY A 59 3.66 -6.59 -16.12
N LEU A 60 3.78 -5.35 -15.62
CA LEU A 60 4.24 -5.09 -14.25
C LEU A 60 3.23 -5.65 -13.23
N LYS A 61 3.75 -6.42 -12.28
CA LYS A 61 2.99 -7.10 -11.21
C LYS A 61 3.28 -6.51 -9.84
N THR A 62 4.52 -6.08 -9.59
CA THR A 62 4.95 -5.53 -8.30
C THR A 62 5.62 -4.18 -8.51
N LEU A 63 5.15 -3.19 -7.76
CA LEU A 63 5.71 -1.84 -7.70
C LEU A 63 5.98 -1.48 -6.24
N THR A 64 7.25 -1.29 -5.90
CA THR A 64 7.70 -0.97 -4.54
C THR A 64 8.46 0.34 -4.55
N PHE A 65 8.05 1.27 -3.70
CA PHE A 65 8.75 2.52 -3.45
C PHE A 65 9.66 2.42 -2.23
N GLY A 66 10.81 3.08 -2.30
CA GLY A 66 11.74 3.22 -1.18
C GLY A 66 11.29 4.27 -0.16
N ARG A 67 12.09 4.39 0.91
CA ARG A 67 11.82 5.22 2.10
C ARG A 67 11.28 6.62 1.80
N ASP A 68 11.95 7.38 0.93
CA ASP A 68 11.76 8.82 0.79
C ASP A 68 10.64 9.20 -0.22
N PHE A 69 10.00 8.22 -0.86
CA PHE A 69 8.98 8.49 -1.87
C PHE A 69 7.73 9.13 -1.26
N ASN A 70 7.44 10.37 -1.63
CA ASN A 70 6.29 11.11 -1.14
C ASN A 70 5.66 11.98 -2.24
N ARG A 71 5.42 11.39 -3.43
CA ARG A 71 4.76 12.05 -4.56
C ARG A 71 3.34 11.55 -4.74
N CYS A 72 2.44 12.47 -5.07
CA CYS A 72 1.05 12.14 -5.41
C CYS A 72 1.00 11.27 -6.67
N LEU A 73 0.06 10.32 -6.69
CA LEU A 73 -0.19 9.44 -7.84
C LEU A 73 -1.31 9.95 -8.76
N GLU A 74 -1.86 11.14 -8.52
CA GLU A 74 -2.87 11.73 -9.41
C GLU A 74 -2.34 11.87 -10.84
N GLY A 75 -3.06 11.31 -11.80
CA GLY A 75 -2.67 11.27 -13.21
C GLY A 75 -1.55 10.28 -13.55
N VAL A 76 -1.13 9.42 -12.61
CA VAL A 76 -0.25 8.28 -12.89
C VAL A 76 -1.09 7.11 -13.41
N VAL A 77 -0.68 6.52 -14.53
CA VAL A 77 -1.32 5.33 -15.10
C VAL A 77 -0.66 4.08 -14.52
N LEU A 78 -1.31 3.46 -13.53
CA LEU A 78 -0.85 2.19 -12.96
C LEU A 78 -1.23 1.03 -13.91
N PRO A 79 -0.32 0.07 -14.17
CA PRO A 79 -0.60 -1.07 -15.06
C PRO A 79 -1.75 -1.94 -14.55
N SER A 80 -2.63 -2.40 -15.45
CA SER A 80 -3.79 -3.22 -15.10
C SER A 80 -3.44 -4.58 -14.49
N ASN A 81 -2.22 -5.09 -14.71
CA ASN A 81 -1.73 -6.36 -14.17
C ASN A 81 -1.04 -6.22 -12.81
N LEU A 82 -0.96 -5.00 -12.26
CA LEU A 82 -0.34 -4.77 -10.97
C LEU A 82 -1.12 -5.50 -9.87
N LYS A 83 -0.41 -6.34 -9.12
CA LYS A 83 -0.93 -7.14 -8.00
C LYS A 83 -0.50 -6.59 -6.65
N GLU A 84 0.69 -5.99 -6.59
CA GLU A 84 1.30 -5.51 -5.36
C GLU A 84 1.78 -4.07 -5.52
N LEU A 85 1.31 -3.21 -4.62
CA LEU A 85 1.73 -1.82 -4.52
C LEU A 85 2.17 -1.54 -3.07
N THR A 86 3.44 -1.22 -2.91
CA THR A 86 4.04 -0.94 -1.60
C THR A 86 4.66 0.43 -1.59
N PHE A 87 4.26 1.26 -0.62
CA PHE A 87 4.84 2.57 -0.37
C PHE A 87 5.87 2.53 0.75
N GLY A 88 6.92 3.34 0.64
CA GLY A 88 7.93 3.51 1.67
C GLY A 88 7.49 4.41 2.83
N ASP A 89 8.42 4.64 3.76
CA ASP A 89 8.14 5.24 5.06
C ASP A 89 7.61 6.68 5.03
N ASP A 90 8.01 7.50 4.06
CA ASP A 90 7.64 8.91 4.02
C ASP A 90 6.35 9.18 3.23
N PHE A 91 5.80 8.18 2.56
CA PHE A 91 4.60 8.35 1.76
C PHE A 91 3.41 8.78 2.62
N ASN A 92 2.92 9.99 2.40
CA ASN A 92 1.77 10.53 3.11
C ASN A 92 0.88 11.39 2.20
N GLN A 93 0.70 10.96 0.95
CA GLN A 93 -0.18 11.61 -0.03
C GLN A 93 -1.54 10.93 -0.09
N SER A 94 -2.59 11.71 -0.39
CA SER A 94 -3.93 11.17 -0.59
C SER A 94 -3.97 10.25 -1.82
N LEU A 95 -4.79 9.21 -1.76
CA LEU A 95 -5.13 8.38 -2.92
C LEU A 95 -6.50 8.75 -3.53
N GLU A 96 -7.11 9.84 -3.08
CA GLU A 96 -8.34 10.37 -3.68
C GLU A 96 -8.13 10.67 -5.17
N GLY A 97 -9.03 10.19 -6.03
CA GLY A 97 -8.92 10.32 -7.48
C GLY A 97 -7.88 9.41 -8.16
N VAL A 98 -7.09 8.66 -7.40
CA VAL A 98 -6.12 7.70 -7.95
C VAL A 98 -6.84 6.43 -8.42
N GLN A 99 -6.62 6.04 -9.67
CA GLN A 99 -7.18 4.82 -10.25
C GLN A 99 -6.32 3.61 -9.86
N LEU A 100 -6.69 2.93 -8.79
CA LEU A 100 -6.04 1.68 -8.39
C LEU A 100 -6.40 0.54 -9.37
N PRO A 101 -5.43 -0.30 -9.80
CA PRO A 101 -5.69 -1.38 -10.73
C PRO A 101 -6.70 -2.40 -10.20
N SER A 102 -7.60 -2.87 -11.07
CA SER A 102 -8.65 -3.84 -10.72
C SER A 102 -8.16 -5.23 -10.34
N ASN A 103 -6.87 -5.52 -10.55
CA ASN A 103 -6.21 -6.77 -10.17
C ASN A 103 -5.29 -6.62 -8.95
N LEU A 104 -5.28 -5.46 -8.30
CA LEU A 104 -4.45 -5.22 -7.13
C LEU A 104 -4.91 -6.10 -5.97
N GLN A 105 -3.99 -6.90 -5.42
CA GLN A 105 -4.25 -7.87 -4.36
C GLN A 105 -3.66 -7.40 -3.03
N THR A 106 -2.55 -6.67 -3.06
CA THR A 106 -1.86 -6.17 -1.87
C THR A 106 -1.59 -4.68 -2.00
N LEU A 107 -2.00 -3.93 -0.99
CA LEU A 107 -1.69 -2.52 -0.80
C LEU A 107 -1.05 -2.33 0.57
N SER A 108 0.18 -1.81 0.60
CA SER A 108 0.91 -1.58 1.85
C SER A 108 1.45 -0.15 1.92
N PHE A 109 1.26 0.47 3.07
CA PHE A 109 1.75 1.80 3.40
C PHE A 109 2.86 1.74 4.46
N GLY A 110 3.88 2.57 4.28
CA GLY A 110 4.97 2.73 5.23
C GLY A 110 4.62 3.61 6.43
N HIS A 111 5.64 3.90 7.24
CA HIS A 111 5.52 4.52 8.57
C HIS A 111 4.63 5.78 8.64
N SER A 112 4.77 6.73 7.74
CA SER A 112 4.20 8.08 7.87
C SER A 112 2.79 8.25 7.31
N PHE A 113 2.23 7.24 6.65
CA PHE A 113 0.92 7.34 6.03
C PHE A 113 -0.19 7.58 7.07
N ASN A 114 -0.88 8.72 6.97
CA ASN A 114 -1.98 9.11 7.84
C ASN A 114 -3.06 9.93 7.09
N GLN A 115 -3.29 9.58 5.82
CA GLN A 115 -4.33 10.20 4.99
C GLN A 115 -5.65 9.46 5.12
N CYS A 116 -6.76 10.18 4.89
CA CYS A 116 -8.08 9.56 4.87
C CYS A 116 -8.20 8.60 3.66
N LEU A 117 -8.86 7.46 3.87
CA LEU A 117 -9.21 6.52 2.78
C LEU A 117 -10.69 6.65 2.36
N GLU A 118 -11.44 7.58 2.95
CA GLU A 118 -12.80 7.91 2.52
C GLU A 118 -12.76 8.48 1.09
N GLY A 119 -13.62 7.95 0.20
CA GLY A 119 -13.64 8.32 -1.22
C GLY A 119 -12.58 7.62 -2.10
N VAL A 120 -11.66 6.84 -1.50
CA VAL A 120 -10.72 6.03 -2.27
C VAL A 120 -11.40 4.75 -2.74
N CYS A 121 -11.42 4.53 -4.06
CA CYS A 121 -11.94 3.30 -4.65
C CYS A 121 -10.94 2.15 -4.49
N LEU A 122 -10.96 1.45 -3.36
CA LEU A 122 -10.20 0.22 -3.17
C LEU A 122 -10.77 -0.89 -4.09
N PRO A 123 -9.92 -1.60 -4.87
CA PRO A 123 -10.41 -2.60 -5.82
C PRO A 123 -10.97 -3.82 -5.09
N THR A 124 -12.02 -4.43 -5.65
CA THR A 124 -12.67 -5.63 -5.07
C THR A 124 -11.76 -6.85 -5.03
N SER A 125 -10.67 -6.84 -5.81
CA SER A 125 -9.62 -7.87 -5.80
C SER A 125 -8.66 -7.78 -4.61
N LEU A 126 -8.72 -6.70 -3.82
CA LEU A 126 -7.77 -6.46 -2.73
C LEU A 126 -7.99 -7.49 -1.62
N LEU A 127 -6.94 -8.26 -1.34
CA LEU A 127 -6.93 -9.32 -0.32
C LEU A 127 -6.21 -8.88 0.94
N SER A 128 -5.20 -8.02 0.82
CA SER A 128 -4.36 -7.56 1.93
C SER A 128 -4.20 -6.05 1.92
N LEU A 129 -4.50 -5.43 3.06
CA LEU A 129 -4.32 -4.01 3.32
C LEU A 129 -3.47 -3.82 4.58
N GLN A 130 -2.31 -3.20 4.43
CA GLN A 130 -1.45 -2.81 5.53
C GLN A 130 -1.36 -1.29 5.61
N LEU A 131 -1.74 -0.75 6.76
CA LEU A 131 -1.73 0.69 7.02
C LEU A 131 -0.43 1.11 7.70
N GLY A 132 -0.08 2.37 7.50
CA GLY A 132 1.14 2.95 8.04
C GLY A 132 1.16 3.01 9.55
N TYR A 133 2.37 3.07 10.12
CA TYR A 133 2.59 3.13 11.58
C TYR A 133 1.81 4.27 12.24
N LYS A 134 1.81 5.46 11.63
CA LYS A 134 1.14 6.68 12.09
C LYS A 134 -0.34 6.79 11.72
N PHE A 135 -0.91 5.78 11.08
CA PHE A 135 -2.28 5.85 10.59
C PHE A 135 -3.27 5.90 11.76
N ASN A 136 -3.99 7.02 11.89
CA ASN A 136 -4.97 7.26 12.94
C ASN A 136 -6.20 8.01 12.40
N ARG A 137 -6.77 7.50 11.30
CA ARG A 137 -7.99 8.04 10.68
C ARG A 137 -9.14 7.05 10.84
N SER A 138 -10.34 7.56 11.08
CA SER A 138 -11.53 6.73 11.21
C SER A 138 -12.02 6.24 9.85
N TRP A 139 -12.63 5.06 9.83
CA TRP A 139 -13.39 4.59 8.68
C TRP A 139 -14.87 4.90 8.91
N LYS A 140 -15.41 5.81 8.11
CA LYS A 140 -16.85 5.87 7.93
C LYS A 140 -17.26 4.78 6.93
N SER A 141 -18.38 4.12 7.23
CA SER A 141 -18.95 2.94 6.56
C SER A 141 -18.63 2.79 5.05
N GLY A 142 -18.26 1.58 4.63
CA GLY A 142 -18.21 1.17 3.21
C GLY A 142 -16.82 1.15 2.55
N GLY A 143 -15.74 1.48 3.29
CA GLY A 143 -14.40 1.66 2.72
C GLY A 143 -13.58 0.38 2.47
N LEU A 144 -13.87 -0.73 3.14
CA LEU A 144 -13.09 -1.97 2.98
C LEU A 144 -13.76 -2.90 1.94
N PRO A 145 -13.00 -3.49 1.01
CA PRO A 145 -13.55 -4.40 0.01
C PRO A 145 -14.00 -5.71 0.68
N GLY A 146 -15.15 -6.25 0.27
CA GLY A 146 -15.71 -7.47 0.85
C GLY A 146 -14.84 -8.73 0.71
N GLY A 147 -13.91 -8.73 -0.26
CA GLY A 147 -12.92 -9.80 -0.47
C GLY A 147 -11.67 -9.70 0.42
N LEU A 148 -11.55 -8.67 1.26
CA LEU A 148 -10.36 -8.46 2.09
C LEU A 148 -10.17 -9.60 3.10
N GLN A 149 -8.99 -10.20 3.11
CA GLN A 149 -8.62 -11.33 3.95
C GLN A 149 -7.68 -10.93 5.10
N ALA A 150 -6.85 -9.92 4.89
CA ALA A 150 -5.91 -9.44 5.89
C ALA A 150 -5.97 -7.91 6.03
N LEU A 151 -6.12 -7.45 7.27
CA LEU A 151 -6.03 -6.04 7.64
C LEU A 151 -5.00 -5.88 8.75
N THR A 152 -4.03 -5.01 8.53
CA THR A 152 -3.03 -4.61 9.54
C THR A 152 -3.12 -3.12 9.79
N CYS A 153 -3.44 -2.74 11.02
CA CYS A 153 -3.45 -1.37 11.51
C CYS A 153 -2.11 -1.04 12.19
N GLY A 154 -1.62 0.18 11.93
CA GLY A 154 -0.38 0.70 12.51
C GLY A 154 -0.43 0.88 14.02
N PHE A 155 0.70 1.33 14.58
CA PHE A 155 0.89 1.49 16.01
C PHE A 155 0.06 2.64 16.61
N ASP A 156 -0.14 3.72 15.86
CA ASP A 156 -0.88 4.90 16.32
C ASP A 156 -2.40 4.80 16.06
N PHE A 157 -2.91 3.61 15.71
CA PHE A 157 -4.33 3.44 15.41
C PHE A 157 -5.16 3.36 16.70
N TYR A 158 -5.83 4.47 17.05
CA TYR A 158 -6.66 4.59 18.26
C TYR A 158 -8.13 4.89 17.96
N GLN A 159 -8.58 4.77 16.71
CA GLN A 159 -9.96 5.05 16.32
C GLN A 159 -10.88 3.88 16.67
N SER A 160 -12.11 4.20 17.11
CA SER A 160 -13.15 3.19 17.33
C SER A 160 -13.54 2.51 16.01
N LEU A 161 -13.83 1.21 16.09
CA LEU A 161 -14.30 0.40 14.97
C LEU A 161 -15.81 0.11 15.03
N GLU A 162 -16.54 0.70 15.97
CA GLU A 162 -17.99 0.50 16.20
C GLU A 162 -18.85 0.70 14.93
N SER A 163 -18.48 1.63 14.05
CA SER A 163 -19.21 1.90 12.80
C SER A 163 -18.64 1.18 11.57
N VAL A 164 -17.59 0.37 11.75
CA VAL A 164 -16.88 -0.26 10.64
C VAL A 164 -17.49 -1.62 10.32
N GLN A 165 -17.95 -1.77 9.08
CA GLN A 165 -18.34 -3.08 8.56
C GLN A 165 -17.08 -3.90 8.29
N VAL A 166 -16.84 -4.90 9.13
CA VAL A 166 -15.72 -5.83 8.96
C VAL A 166 -16.02 -6.78 7.79
N PRO A 167 -15.14 -6.91 6.79
CA PRO A 167 -15.36 -7.81 5.66
C PRO A 167 -15.58 -9.26 6.09
N GLU A 168 -16.59 -9.94 5.54
CA GLU A 168 -16.95 -11.31 5.91
C GLU A 168 -15.83 -12.34 5.66
N ASN A 169 -14.92 -12.03 4.73
CA ASN A 169 -13.78 -12.88 4.38
C ASN A 169 -12.52 -12.59 5.21
N LEU A 170 -12.59 -11.71 6.21
CA LEU A 170 -11.42 -11.29 6.98
C LEU A 170 -10.91 -12.44 7.86
N GLN A 171 -9.74 -12.96 7.50
CA GLN A 171 -9.06 -14.08 8.15
C GLN A 171 -8.02 -13.64 9.18
N SER A 172 -7.41 -12.48 8.95
CA SER A 172 -6.37 -11.90 9.81
C SER A 172 -6.63 -10.43 10.11
N LEU A 173 -6.69 -10.08 11.39
CA LEU A 173 -6.78 -8.72 11.87
C LEU A 173 -5.66 -8.46 12.88
N THR A 174 -4.78 -7.48 12.58
CA THR A 174 -3.62 -7.17 13.41
C THR A 174 -3.61 -5.69 13.78
N PHE A 175 -3.45 -5.40 15.07
CA PHE A 175 -3.16 -4.08 15.62
C PHE A 175 -1.73 -4.09 16.15
N CYS A 176 -0.88 -3.24 15.56
CA CYS A 176 0.50 -3.10 16.00
C CYS A 176 0.65 -2.30 17.29
N SER A 177 -0.40 -1.56 17.69
CA SER A 177 -0.49 -0.77 18.91
C SER A 177 -0.40 -1.63 20.17
N GLU A 178 -0.05 -1.00 21.29
CA GLU A 178 -0.10 -1.65 22.61
C GLU A 178 -1.54 -2.04 22.98
N PHE A 179 -2.51 -1.17 22.70
CA PHE A 179 -3.91 -1.38 23.02
C PHE A 179 -4.76 -1.52 21.75
N ALA A 180 -5.69 -2.45 21.77
CA ALA A 180 -6.69 -2.57 20.74
C ALA A 180 -7.70 -1.41 20.89
N PRO A 181 -8.22 -0.84 19.79
CA PRO A 181 -9.30 0.15 19.87
C PRO A 181 -10.57 -0.44 20.48
N SER A 182 -11.58 0.39 20.75
CA SER A 182 -12.92 -0.11 21.10
C SER A 182 -13.51 -0.93 19.93
N PHE A 183 -14.01 -2.13 20.25
CA PHE A 183 -14.76 -3.01 19.36
C PHE A 183 -16.16 -3.31 19.91
N GLU A 184 -16.67 -2.49 20.83
CA GLU A 184 -17.98 -2.75 21.41
C GLU A 184 -19.04 -2.84 20.30
N GLY A 185 -19.82 -3.93 20.27
CA GLY A 185 -20.82 -4.16 19.22
C GLY A 185 -20.27 -4.52 17.82
N VAL A 186 -18.96 -4.68 17.63
CA VAL A 186 -18.38 -5.10 16.34
C VAL A 186 -18.43 -6.62 16.20
N ALA A 187 -19.18 -7.10 15.20
CA ALA A 187 -19.18 -8.52 14.84
C ALA A 187 -17.94 -8.88 14.02
N LEU A 188 -17.08 -9.73 14.56
CA LEU A 188 -15.96 -10.32 13.82
C LEU A 188 -16.44 -11.55 13.04
N PRO A 189 -15.95 -11.77 11.80
CA PRO A 189 -16.40 -12.89 10.98
C PRO A 189 -15.87 -14.22 11.51
N ASN A 190 -16.66 -15.29 11.35
CA ASN A 190 -16.31 -16.63 11.85
C ASN A 190 -15.04 -17.23 11.19
N VAL A 191 -14.61 -16.69 10.05
CA VAL A 191 -13.39 -17.11 9.34
C VAL A 191 -12.11 -16.47 9.91
N LEU A 192 -12.24 -15.54 10.87
CA LEU A 192 -11.12 -14.88 11.52
C LEU A 192 -10.37 -15.87 12.42
N PHE A 193 -9.24 -16.39 11.92
CA PHE A 193 -8.39 -17.31 12.70
C PHE A 193 -7.16 -16.63 13.30
N LYS A 194 -6.83 -15.41 12.86
CA LYS A 194 -5.74 -14.62 13.39
C LYS A 194 -6.25 -13.26 13.86
N PHE A 195 -6.23 -13.07 15.17
CA PHE A 195 -6.41 -11.76 15.80
C PHE A 195 -5.18 -11.47 16.65
N SER A 196 -4.54 -10.31 16.44
CA SER A 196 -3.33 -9.94 17.16
C SER A 196 -3.39 -8.48 17.62
N CYS A 197 -3.10 -8.27 18.89
CA CYS A 197 -2.86 -6.99 19.55
C CYS A 197 -1.79 -7.24 20.63
N ARG A 198 -0.90 -6.27 20.90
CA ARG A 198 0.22 -6.49 21.85
C ARG A 198 -0.27 -6.76 23.28
N ASP A 199 -1.30 -6.05 23.76
CA ASP A 199 -2.00 -6.38 24.99
C ASP A 199 -3.50 -6.57 24.72
N ILE A 200 -4.02 -7.78 24.97
CA ILE A 200 -5.47 -8.00 25.09
C ILE A 200 -5.83 -7.86 26.57
N ARG A 201 -6.28 -6.66 26.99
CA ARG A 201 -6.99 -6.52 28.26
C ARG A 201 -8.48 -6.66 28.00
N VAL A 202 -9.04 -7.82 28.33
CA VAL A 202 -10.49 -8.00 28.40
C VAL A 202 -10.98 -7.23 29.63
N SER A 203 -11.43 -6.00 29.45
CA SER A 203 -12.10 -5.23 30.50
C SER A 203 -13.53 -5.74 30.66
N VAL A 204 -13.72 -6.81 31.44
CA VAL A 204 -15.04 -7.20 31.92
C VAL A 204 -15.53 -6.11 32.86
N HIS A 205 -16.44 -5.25 32.40
CA HIS A 205 -17.22 -4.43 33.32
C HIS A 205 -18.30 -5.34 33.91
N SER A 206 -18.12 -5.67 35.19
CA SER A 206 -19.11 -6.30 36.06
C SER A 206 -20.16 -5.30 36.52
#